data_AF-A0A3B9V2P1-F1
#
_entry.id   AF-A0A3B9V2P1-F1
#
_cell.length_a   1.000
_cell.length_b   1.000
_cell.length_c   1.000
_cell.angle_alpha   90.00
_cell.angle_beta   90.00
_cell.angle_gamma   90.00
#
_symmetry.space_group_name_H-M   'P 1'
#
loop_
_entity.id
_entity.type
_entity.pdbx_description
1 polymer ?
#
loop_
_entity_poly.entity_id
_entity_poly.type
_entity_poly.pdbx_seq_one_letter_code
_entity_poly.pdbx_strand_id
1 'polypeptide(L)'
;FLRDQPDFSEIAQAWFAFVQGAELVIHNAEFDVGFLNAEIKLLPDPSKLLQDMCEIHDTLDLARRLHPGQRNSLDALSRRYGVDGRDRTHHGALLDAQILADVYLAMTGGQTTLHFEGSASARRGTTPTGPNIGEQTHSMARSPLVVPANENELLAHRDWLRRLGIETLEGES
;
A
#
# COMPACT_ATOMS: atom_id res chain seq x y z
N PHE A 1 -3.96 3.87 -37.51
CA PHE A 1 -3.88 2.95 -36.36
C PHE A 1 -5.27 2.46 -35.95
N LEU A 2 -6.25 3.34 -35.69
CA LEU A 2 -7.59 2.93 -35.22
C LEU A 2 -8.60 2.53 -36.31
N ARG A 3 -8.39 2.91 -37.57
CA ARG A 3 -9.37 2.68 -38.66
C ARG A 3 -9.66 1.19 -38.93
N ASP A 4 -8.70 0.33 -38.68
CA ASP A 4 -8.79 -1.11 -38.95
C ASP A 4 -9.05 -1.93 -37.66
N GLN A 5 -9.41 -1.27 -36.57
CA GLN A 5 -9.73 -1.91 -35.28
C GLN A 5 -11.23 -2.18 -35.19
N PRO A 6 -11.65 -3.21 -34.44
CA PRO A 6 -13.05 -3.51 -34.24
C PRO A 6 -13.75 -2.38 -33.48
N ASP A 7 -15.04 -2.18 -33.79
CA ASP A 7 -15.91 -1.30 -33.02
C ASP A 7 -16.20 -1.92 -31.63
N PHE A 8 -16.61 -1.09 -30.66
CA PHE A 8 -16.92 -1.58 -29.32
C PHE A 8 -18.01 -2.66 -29.31
N SER A 9 -19.01 -2.54 -30.18
CA SER A 9 -20.10 -3.52 -30.31
C SER A 9 -19.62 -4.93 -30.70
N GLU A 10 -18.49 -5.04 -31.40
CA GLU A 10 -17.91 -6.32 -31.81
C GLU A 10 -17.17 -7.02 -30.65
N ILE A 11 -16.65 -6.25 -29.69
CA ILE A 11 -15.87 -6.76 -28.55
C ILE A 11 -16.61 -6.73 -27.21
N ALA A 12 -17.77 -6.06 -27.14
CA ALA A 12 -18.49 -5.78 -25.90
C ALA A 12 -18.75 -7.03 -25.07
N GLN A 13 -19.20 -8.12 -25.69
CA GLN A 13 -19.52 -9.36 -24.97
C GLN A 13 -18.29 -10.00 -24.31
N ALA A 14 -17.15 -10.00 -25.01
CA ALA A 14 -15.90 -10.52 -24.46
C ALA A 14 -15.38 -9.60 -23.34
N TRP A 15 -15.52 -8.29 -23.51
CA TRP A 15 -15.14 -7.31 -22.50
C TRP A 15 -16.00 -7.42 -21.23
N PHE A 16 -17.32 -7.58 -21.38
CA PHE A 16 -18.25 -7.82 -20.27
C PHE A 16 -17.89 -9.07 -19.48
N ALA A 17 -17.59 -10.18 -20.16
CA ALA A 17 -17.16 -11.41 -19.50
C ALA A 17 -15.83 -11.23 -18.75
N PHE A 18 -14.95 -10.34 -19.22
CA PHE A 18 -13.67 -10.03 -18.57
C PHE A 18 -13.84 -9.21 -17.28
N VAL A 19 -14.76 -8.24 -17.25
CA VAL A 19 -14.95 -7.35 -16.09
C VAL A 19 -15.99 -7.84 -15.09
N GLN A 20 -16.82 -8.82 -15.46
CA GLN A 20 -17.92 -9.29 -14.63
C GLN A 20 -17.43 -9.82 -13.28
N GLY A 21 -17.94 -9.23 -12.20
CA GLY A 21 -17.60 -9.61 -10.82
C GLY A 21 -16.22 -9.16 -10.35
N ALA A 22 -15.50 -8.37 -11.15
CA ALA A 22 -14.23 -7.77 -10.76
C ALA A 22 -14.43 -6.43 -10.03
N GLU A 23 -13.38 -5.99 -9.33
CA GLU A 23 -13.23 -4.61 -8.86
C GLU A 23 -12.43 -3.82 -9.91
N LEU A 24 -13.05 -2.79 -10.49
CA LEU A 24 -12.43 -1.88 -11.44
C LEU A 24 -11.77 -0.73 -10.68
N VAL A 25 -10.46 -0.82 -10.55
CA VAL A 25 -9.61 0.24 -9.99
C VAL A 25 -9.30 1.26 -11.08
N ILE A 26 -9.89 2.45 -10.99
CA ILE A 26 -9.80 3.51 -12.01
C ILE A 26 -9.30 4.81 -11.36
N HIS A 27 -8.57 5.63 -12.10
CA HIS A 27 -8.17 6.96 -11.65
C HIS A 27 -9.09 8.02 -12.25
N ASN A 28 -9.87 8.72 -11.40
CA ASN A 28 -10.94 9.61 -11.84
C ASN A 28 -12.07 8.84 -12.55
N ALA A 29 -12.67 7.88 -11.81
CA ALA A 29 -13.58 6.87 -12.34
C ALA A 29 -14.78 7.45 -13.09
N GLU A 30 -15.26 8.65 -12.70
CA GLU A 30 -16.37 9.33 -13.36
C GLU A 30 -16.18 9.48 -14.88
N PHE A 31 -14.93 9.69 -15.33
CA PHE A 31 -14.61 9.83 -16.75
C PHE A 31 -14.81 8.51 -17.50
N ASP A 32 -14.03 7.49 -17.16
CA ASP A 32 -14.05 6.19 -17.85
C ASP A 32 -15.41 5.50 -17.74
N VAL A 33 -16.03 5.55 -16.57
CA VAL A 33 -17.37 4.97 -16.34
C VAL A 33 -18.43 5.69 -17.14
N GLY A 34 -18.31 7.01 -17.31
CA GLY A 34 -19.18 7.80 -18.18
C GLY A 34 -19.07 7.36 -19.64
N PHE A 35 -17.86 7.18 -20.15
CA PHE A 35 -17.61 6.69 -21.51
C PHE A 35 -18.14 5.28 -21.72
N LEU A 36 -17.80 4.35 -20.82
CA LEU A 36 -18.24 2.95 -20.93
C LEU A 36 -19.76 2.85 -20.86
N ASN A 37 -20.42 3.56 -19.94
CA ASN A 37 -21.88 3.57 -19.87
C ASN A 37 -22.54 4.22 -21.10
N ALA A 38 -21.90 5.20 -21.74
CA ALA A 38 -22.41 5.75 -22.98
C ALA A 38 -22.33 4.73 -24.13
N GLU A 39 -21.20 4.03 -24.26
CA GLU A 39 -21.01 2.96 -25.26
C GLU A 39 -21.96 1.78 -25.04
N ILE A 40 -22.15 1.35 -23.78
CA ILE A 40 -23.11 0.29 -23.42
C ILE A 40 -24.53 0.64 -23.87
N LYS A 41 -24.95 1.92 -23.75
CA LYS A 41 -26.29 2.37 -24.18
C LYS A 41 -26.48 2.36 -25.69
N LEU A 42 -25.41 2.34 -26.47
CA LEU A 42 -25.46 2.27 -27.94
C LEU A 42 -25.53 0.83 -28.46
N LEU A 43 -25.37 -0.17 -27.58
CA LEU A 43 -25.45 -1.57 -27.96
C LEU A 43 -26.89 -1.98 -28.31
N PRO A 44 -27.08 -2.98 -29.20
CA PRO A 44 -28.41 -3.45 -29.61
C PRO A 44 -29.27 -3.99 -28.47
N ASP A 45 -28.62 -4.54 -27.45
CA ASP A 45 -29.23 -4.97 -26.19
C ASP A 45 -28.44 -4.30 -25.05
N PRO A 46 -28.83 -3.09 -24.62
CA PRO A 46 -28.11 -2.38 -23.58
C PRO A 46 -28.22 -3.20 -22.30
N SER A 47 -27.13 -3.87 -21.96
CA SER A 47 -26.97 -4.53 -20.67
C SER A 47 -27.13 -3.50 -19.54
N LYS A 48 -27.27 -4.00 -18.32
CA LYS A 48 -27.23 -3.19 -17.10
C LYS A 48 -26.03 -2.22 -17.12
N LEU A 49 -26.10 -1.16 -16.32
CA LEU A 49 -24.99 -0.19 -16.23
C LEU A 49 -23.73 -0.91 -15.74
N LEU A 50 -22.56 -0.33 -16.01
CA LEU A 50 -21.28 -0.91 -15.60
C LEU A 50 -21.25 -1.21 -14.08
N GLN A 51 -21.83 -0.33 -13.28
CA GLN A 51 -21.99 -0.45 -11.84
C GLN A 51 -22.77 -1.70 -11.40
N ASP A 52 -23.65 -2.22 -12.26
CA ASP A 52 -24.45 -3.41 -11.95
C ASP A 52 -23.66 -4.71 -12.20
N MET A 53 -22.49 -4.62 -12.85
CA MET A 53 -21.66 -5.75 -13.27
C MET A 53 -20.37 -5.89 -12.48
N CYS A 54 -19.87 -4.79 -11.92
CA CYS A 54 -18.58 -4.72 -11.26
C CYS A 54 -18.56 -3.65 -10.16
N GLU A 55 -17.65 -3.81 -9.20
CA GLU A 55 -17.39 -2.78 -8.19
C GLU A 55 -16.45 -1.74 -8.78
N ILE A 56 -16.67 -0.45 -8.49
CA ILE A 56 -15.87 0.64 -9.04
C ILE A 56 -15.13 1.32 -7.91
N HIS A 57 -13.79 1.32 -8.01
CA HIS A 57 -12.90 1.91 -7.03
C HIS A 57 -12.18 3.11 -7.63
N ASP A 58 -12.51 4.33 -7.16
CA ASP A 58 -11.80 5.53 -7.58
C ASP A 58 -10.54 5.78 -6.73
N THR A 59 -9.39 5.59 -7.37
CA THR A 59 -8.08 5.84 -6.77
C THR A 59 -7.78 7.31 -6.56
N LEU A 60 -8.45 8.23 -7.27
CA LEU A 60 -8.26 9.68 -7.06
C LEU A 60 -8.79 10.09 -5.69
N ASP A 61 -9.92 9.54 -5.28
CA ASP A 61 -10.47 9.78 -3.95
C ASP A 61 -9.61 9.17 -2.85
N LEU A 62 -9.05 7.99 -3.08
CA LEU A 62 -8.04 7.40 -2.21
C LEU A 62 -6.81 8.32 -2.09
N ALA A 63 -6.28 8.79 -3.22
CA ALA A 63 -5.13 9.68 -3.26
C ALA A 63 -5.39 11.02 -2.55
N ARG A 64 -6.59 11.60 -2.71
CA ARG A 64 -7.02 12.82 -2.01
C ARG A 64 -7.06 12.66 -0.49
N ARG A 65 -7.49 11.49 0.00
CA ARG A 65 -7.48 11.17 1.43
C ARG A 65 -6.06 10.99 1.97
N LEU A 66 -5.18 10.33 1.22
CA LEU A 66 -3.79 10.09 1.62
C LEU A 66 -2.90 11.34 1.53
N HIS A 67 -3.12 12.18 0.52
CA HIS A 67 -2.32 13.39 0.24
C HIS A 67 -3.23 14.62 0.10
N PRO A 68 -3.84 15.08 1.20
CA PRO A 68 -4.74 16.23 1.17
C PRO A 68 -3.99 17.51 0.78
N GLY A 69 -4.59 18.31 -0.10
CA GLY A 69 -4.02 19.58 -0.58
C GLY A 69 -2.86 19.46 -1.56
N GLN A 70 -2.51 18.24 -1.99
CA GLN A 70 -1.42 18.00 -2.93
C GLN A 70 -1.94 17.64 -4.33
N ARG A 71 -1.04 17.65 -5.32
CA ARG A 71 -1.37 17.19 -6.68
C ARG A 71 -1.50 15.68 -6.67
N ASN A 72 -2.69 15.19 -7.00
CA ASN A 72 -3.04 13.77 -7.02
C ASN A 72 -3.30 13.23 -8.44
N SER A 73 -2.66 13.83 -9.45
CA SER A 73 -2.67 13.26 -10.79
C SER A 73 -1.82 11.98 -10.84
N LEU A 74 -2.13 11.06 -11.75
CA LEU A 74 -1.35 9.84 -11.95
C LEU A 74 0.16 10.11 -12.13
N ASP A 75 0.54 11.16 -12.86
CA ASP A 75 1.93 11.60 -12.99
C ASP A 75 2.57 12.02 -11.66
N ALA A 76 1.84 12.76 -10.82
CA ALA A 76 2.33 13.18 -9.52
C ALA A 76 2.46 12.01 -8.54
N LEU A 77 1.53 11.05 -8.59
CA LEU A 77 1.58 9.84 -7.77
C LEU A 77 2.70 8.89 -8.23
N SER A 78 2.88 8.71 -9.53
CA SER A 78 3.99 7.92 -10.11
C SER A 78 5.35 8.38 -9.60
N ARG A 79 5.60 9.70 -9.66
CA ARG A 79 6.83 10.32 -9.14
C ARG A 79 6.97 10.14 -7.63
N ARG A 80 5.88 10.34 -6.88
CA ARG A 80 5.88 10.25 -5.41
C ARG A 80 6.25 8.85 -4.93
N TYR A 81 5.72 7.83 -5.59
CA TYR A 81 5.92 6.44 -5.21
C TYR A 81 7.11 5.78 -5.92
N GLY A 82 7.87 6.53 -6.74
CA GLY A 82 9.06 6.02 -7.41
C GLY A 82 8.75 4.95 -8.46
N VAL A 83 7.57 5.01 -9.08
CA VAL A 83 7.08 4.06 -10.10
C VAL A 83 7.57 4.44 -11.51
N ASP A 84 8.37 5.49 -11.62
CA ASP A 84 8.93 5.98 -12.88
C ASP A 84 10.01 5.02 -13.42
N GLY A 85 9.64 4.19 -14.40
CA GLY A 85 10.61 3.30 -15.07
C GLY A 85 10.21 2.85 -16.47
N ARG A 86 9.06 3.32 -16.98
CA ARG A 86 8.53 2.89 -18.28
C ARG A 86 8.61 4.06 -19.23
N ASP A 87 9.21 3.84 -20.40
CA ASP A 87 9.33 4.88 -21.42
C ASP A 87 7.93 5.37 -21.82
N ARG A 88 7.65 6.64 -21.51
CA ARG A 88 6.33 7.28 -21.69
C ARG A 88 6.13 7.84 -23.09
N THR A 89 7.01 7.50 -24.03
CA THR A 89 6.91 7.88 -25.44
C THR A 89 5.61 7.43 -26.10
N HIS A 90 4.92 6.44 -25.54
CA HIS A 90 3.56 6.05 -25.92
C HIS A 90 2.61 6.11 -24.72
N HIS A 91 1.87 7.22 -24.61
CA HIS A 91 0.70 7.38 -23.74
C HIS A 91 -0.43 6.42 -24.14
N GLY A 92 -0.21 5.11 -23.94
CA GLY A 92 -1.24 4.10 -24.16
C GLY A 92 -2.01 3.84 -22.88
N ALA A 93 -3.32 3.61 -22.99
CA ALA A 93 -4.16 3.22 -21.86
C ALA A 93 -3.60 2.01 -21.08
N LEU A 94 -2.88 1.11 -21.75
CA LEU A 94 -2.19 -0.02 -21.11
C LEU A 94 -1.04 0.42 -20.18
N LEU A 95 -0.26 1.41 -20.62
CA LEU A 95 0.84 1.94 -19.81
C LEU A 95 0.28 2.64 -18.57
N ASP A 96 -0.77 3.46 -18.76
CA ASP A 96 -1.43 4.17 -17.66
C ASP A 96 -2.09 3.18 -16.69
N ALA A 97 -2.76 2.14 -17.20
CA ALA A 97 -3.35 1.08 -16.37
C ALA A 97 -2.30 0.39 -15.50
N GLN A 98 -1.10 0.15 -16.03
CA GLN A 98 -0.09 -0.46 -15.18
C GLN A 98 0.59 0.52 -14.21
N ILE A 99 0.86 1.76 -14.62
CA ILE A 99 1.34 2.78 -13.67
C ILE A 99 0.33 2.91 -12.53
N LEU A 100 -0.96 2.91 -12.85
CA LEU A 100 -2.03 2.93 -11.86
C LEU A 100 -1.99 1.72 -10.94
N ALA A 101 -1.79 0.50 -11.46
CA ALA A 101 -1.67 -0.70 -10.64
C ALA A 101 -0.50 -0.62 -9.65
N ASP A 102 0.68 -0.23 -10.13
CA ASP A 102 1.89 -0.09 -9.31
C ASP A 102 1.70 1.02 -8.24
N VAL A 103 1.10 2.15 -8.61
CA VAL A 103 0.76 3.25 -7.68
C VAL A 103 -0.30 2.83 -6.67
N TYR A 104 -1.34 2.11 -7.09
CA TYR A 104 -2.40 1.61 -6.21
C TYR A 104 -1.83 0.66 -5.16
N LEU A 105 -0.96 -0.27 -5.58
CA LEU A 105 -0.24 -1.16 -4.66
C LEU A 105 0.66 -0.38 -3.70
N ALA A 106 1.34 0.69 -4.15
CA ALA A 106 2.13 1.52 -3.25
C ALA A 106 1.27 2.32 -2.25
N MET A 107 0.05 2.72 -2.64
CA MET A 107 -0.90 3.42 -1.77
C MET A 107 -1.55 2.49 -0.74
N THR A 108 -1.88 1.25 -1.12
CA THR A 108 -2.61 0.29 -0.27
C THR A 108 -1.72 -0.72 0.42
N GLY A 109 -0.53 -0.97 -0.11
CA GLY A 109 0.40 -1.99 0.38
C GLY A 109 0.98 -1.66 1.76
N GLY A 110 1.13 -0.37 2.08
CA GLY A 110 1.63 0.10 3.37
C GLY A 110 3.07 -0.35 3.68
N GLN A 111 3.81 0.47 4.43
CA GLN A 111 4.91 -0.10 5.19
C GLN A 111 4.31 -0.93 6.34
N THR A 112 4.73 -2.18 6.49
CA THR A 112 4.85 -2.82 7.81
C THR A 112 5.94 -2.10 8.62
N THR A 113 5.78 -0.80 8.87
CA THR A 113 6.65 -0.08 9.81
C THR A 113 6.32 -0.61 11.18
N LEU A 114 7.02 -1.68 11.58
CA LEU A 114 7.17 -2.03 12.98
C LEU A 114 7.77 -0.78 13.65
N HIS A 115 6.92 -0.04 14.34
CA HIS A 115 7.34 1.08 15.16
C HIS A 115 8.10 0.48 16.35
N PHE A 116 9.39 0.20 16.17
CA PHE A 116 10.30 -0.12 17.26
C PHE A 116 10.69 1.21 17.89
N GLU A 117 9.87 1.68 18.84
CA GLU A 117 10.24 2.81 19.69
C GLU A 117 11.42 2.37 20.56
N GLY A 118 12.62 2.64 20.07
CA GLY A 118 13.85 2.53 20.84
C GLY A 118 13.79 3.49 22.02
N SER A 119 13.64 2.94 23.22
CA SER A 119 13.81 3.67 24.47
C SER A 119 15.27 4.11 24.61
N ALA A 120 15.61 5.27 24.06
CA ALA A 120 16.80 6.00 24.46
C ALA A 120 16.51 6.63 25.83
N SER A 121 16.88 5.92 26.89
CA SER A 121 16.76 6.38 28.27
C SER A 121 17.73 7.52 28.59
N ALA A 122 17.16 8.71 28.77
CA ALA A 122 17.40 9.69 29.84
C ALA A 122 18.83 10.08 30.27
N ARG A 123 19.13 11.40 30.18
CA ARG A 123 19.84 12.15 31.25
C ARG A 123 19.29 13.58 31.44
N ARG A 124 18.42 13.69 32.46
CA ARG A 124 18.15 14.75 33.46
C ARG A 124 18.50 16.24 33.21
N GLY A 125 17.52 17.11 33.51
CA GLY A 125 17.71 18.49 34.00
C GLY A 125 16.43 19.36 34.09
N THR A 126 15.71 19.30 35.22
CA THR A 126 14.91 20.33 35.97
C THR A 126 14.32 21.54 35.20
N THR A 127 13.02 21.92 35.19
CA THR A 127 12.07 22.39 36.27
C THR A 127 10.67 22.66 35.63
N PRO A 128 9.55 22.79 36.38
CA PRO A 128 8.18 22.60 35.85
C PRO A 128 7.29 23.87 35.73
N THR A 129 6.39 23.91 34.74
CA THR A 129 5.15 24.75 34.79
C THR A 129 4.08 24.31 33.78
N GLY A 130 2.85 24.02 34.25
CA GLY A 130 1.59 24.12 33.47
C GLY A 130 0.95 22.82 32.95
N PRO A 131 -0.38 22.82 32.68
CA PRO A 131 -1.33 22.00 33.46
C PRO A 131 -1.84 20.71 32.78
N ASN A 132 -2.27 19.80 33.66
CA ASN A 132 -2.87 18.48 33.46
C ASN A 132 -3.82 18.33 32.25
N ILE A 133 -3.49 17.37 31.38
CA ILE A 133 -4.47 16.61 30.60
C ILE A 133 -4.44 15.19 31.18
N GLY A 134 -5.58 14.74 31.71
CA GLY A 134 -5.68 13.52 32.49
C GLY A 134 -5.35 12.26 31.69
N GLU A 135 -4.22 11.63 32.02
CA GLU A 135 -3.88 10.30 31.56
C GLU A 135 -4.41 9.29 32.58
N GLN A 136 -5.51 8.62 32.24
CA GLN A 136 -6.01 7.49 33.00
C GLN A 136 -5.07 6.30 32.81
N THR A 137 -4.04 6.20 33.65
CA THR A 137 -3.17 5.02 33.70
C THR A 137 -3.97 3.84 34.24
N HIS A 138 -4.42 2.96 33.35
CA HIS A 138 -4.86 1.62 33.73
C HIS A 138 -3.63 0.82 34.20
N SER A 139 -3.33 0.93 35.49
CA SER A 139 -2.38 0.07 36.20
C SER A 139 -2.92 -1.36 36.23
N MET A 140 -2.54 -2.17 35.25
CA MET A 140 -2.51 -3.62 35.37
C MET A 140 -1.11 -4.08 35.00
N ALA A 141 -0.18 -3.90 35.95
CA ALA A 141 1.18 -4.40 35.85
C ALA A 141 1.16 -5.94 35.73
N ARG A 142 1.13 -6.44 34.50
CA ARG A 142 1.56 -7.81 34.22
C ARG A 142 3.04 -7.73 33.88
N SER A 143 3.88 -8.13 34.83
CA SER A 143 5.32 -8.32 34.59
C SER A 143 5.48 -9.28 33.40
N PRO A 144 6.25 -8.91 32.35
CA PRO A 144 6.44 -9.78 31.21
C PRO A 144 7.13 -11.07 31.64
N LEU A 145 6.67 -12.20 31.11
CA LEU A 145 7.29 -13.50 31.33
C LEU A 145 8.68 -13.50 30.68
N VAL A 146 9.72 -13.48 31.50
CA VAL A 146 11.11 -13.65 31.03
C VAL A 146 11.38 -15.15 30.90
N VAL A 147 11.61 -15.61 29.67
CA VAL A 147 12.07 -16.98 29.41
C VAL A 147 13.59 -16.93 29.22
N PRO A 148 14.40 -17.51 30.13
CA PRO A 148 15.85 -17.57 29.96
C PRO A 148 16.21 -18.54 28.83
N ALA A 149 17.37 -18.32 28.22
CA ALA A 149 17.93 -19.26 27.25
C ALA A 149 18.09 -20.64 27.89
N ASN A 150 17.74 -21.68 27.15
CA ASN A 150 17.95 -23.06 27.60
C ASN A 150 19.41 -23.49 27.41
N GLU A 151 19.78 -24.61 28.03
CA GLU A 151 21.16 -25.11 28.02
C GLU A 151 21.69 -25.41 26.60
N ASN A 152 20.80 -25.84 25.69
CA ASN A 152 21.14 -26.11 24.30
C ASN A 152 21.44 -24.82 23.52
N GLU A 153 20.67 -23.75 23.76
CA GLU A 153 20.89 -22.42 23.16
C GLU A 153 22.21 -21.80 23.61
N LEU A 154 22.55 -21.95 24.89
CA LEU A 154 23.85 -21.54 25.45
C LEU A 154 25.01 -22.32 24.83
N LEU A 155 24.87 -23.63 24.65
CA LEU A 155 25.88 -24.48 24.00
C LEU A 155 26.08 -24.08 22.54
N ALA A 156 25.01 -23.90 21.78
CA ALA A 156 25.07 -23.45 20.39
C ALA A 156 25.73 -22.07 20.26
N HIS A 157 25.42 -21.15 21.19
CA HIS A 157 26.08 -19.84 21.25
C HIS A 157 27.59 -19.95 21.50
N ARG A 158 28.02 -20.81 22.45
CA ARG A 158 29.45 -21.02 22.75
C ARG A 158 30.21 -21.69 21.60
N ASP A 159 29.57 -22.60 20.88
CA ASP A 159 30.14 -23.20 19.67
C ASP A 159 30.28 -22.15 18.55
N TRP A 160 29.28 -21.28 18.40
CA TRP A 160 29.31 -20.18 17.44
C TRP A 160 30.43 -19.17 17.74
N LEU A 161 30.61 -18.78 19.02
CA LEU A 161 31.71 -17.92 19.45
C LEU A 161 33.09 -18.55 19.19
N ARG A 162 33.24 -19.85 19.46
CA ARG A 162 34.47 -20.60 19.13
C ARG A 162 34.80 -20.58 17.65
N ARG A 163 33.79 -20.67 16.77
CA ARG A 163 33.98 -20.60 15.31
C ARG A 163 34.41 -19.21 14.83
N LEU A 164 34.08 -18.16 15.56
CA LEU A 164 34.43 -16.77 15.24
C LEU A 164 35.78 -16.34 15.83
N GLY A 165 36.46 -17.20 16.59
CA GLY A 165 37.74 -16.85 17.23
C GLY A 165 37.61 -15.77 18.30
N ILE A 166 36.39 -15.52 18.79
CA ILE A 166 36.13 -14.60 19.88
C ILE A 166 36.41 -15.38 21.17
N GLU A 167 37.60 -15.21 21.73
CA GLU A 167 37.90 -15.66 23.09
C GLU A 167 36.95 -14.92 24.05
N THR A 168 36.05 -15.67 24.68
CA THR A 168 35.21 -15.16 25.75
C THR A 168 36.11 -14.80 26.93
N LEU A 169 36.32 -13.50 27.16
CA LEU A 169 36.83 -12.98 28.42
C LEU A 169 35.75 -13.17 29.50
N GLU A 170 35.53 -14.41 29.91
CA GLU A 170 34.75 -14.75 31.08
C GLU A 170 35.64 -15.49 32.06
N GLY A 171 36.29 -14.72 32.93
CA GLY A 171 36.93 -15.23 34.12
C GLY A 171 38.17 -14.45 34.51
N GLU A 172 38.01 -13.43 35.35
CA GLU A 172 38.87 -13.27 36.52
C GLU A 172 38.07 -12.55 37.61
N SER A 173 38.22 -13.08 38.83
CA SER A 173 37.47 -12.76 40.05
C SER A 173 37.81 -11.38 40.62
#